data_AF-A0A524MHJ9-F1
#
_entry.id   AF-A0A524MHJ9-F1
#
_cell.length_a   1.000
_cell.length_b   1.000
_cell.length_c   1.000
_cell.angle_alpha   90.00
_cell.angle_beta   90.00
_cell.angle_gamma   90.00
#
_symmetry.space_group_name_H-M   'P 1'
#
loop_
_entity.id
_entity.type
_entity.pdbx_description
1 polymer ?
#
loop_
_entity_poly.entity_id
_entity_poly.type
_entity_poly.pdbx_seq_one_letter_code
_entity_poly.pdbx_strand_id
1 'polypeptide(L)'
;MAEALTIARPYAEAAFRLAKAGDTLSAWSSMLQFTAVIAVDKHIRTLLGNPEVSTKRLGELLLDICGDKLNNEGRNFILLLVENKRVEVLPEIRDLFEQLKAQHEGVLEAKIASAFAMTDVQLKDLVAGLESKFKRKIEAKVNVSPELIG
;
A
#
# COMPACT_ATOMS: atom_id res chain seq x y z
N MET A 1 -16.34 4.05 1.30
CA MET A 1 -15.22 3.37 0.59
C MET A 1 -14.43 4.32 -0.31
N ALA A 2 -15.03 5.25 -1.07
CA ALA A 2 -14.28 6.22 -1.90
C ALA A 2 -13.57 7.35 -1.12
N GLU A 3 -14.09 7.73 0.05
CA GLU A 3 -13.53 8.84 0.85
C GLU A 3 -12.18 8.50 1.47
N ALA A 4 -12.00 7.26 1.91
CA ALA A 4 -10.78 6.79 2.56
C ALA A 4 -9.58 6.78 1.58
N LEU A 5 -9.81 6.36 0.33
CA LEU A 5 -8.84 6.44 -0.77
C LEU A 5 -8.42 7.86 -1.13
N THR A 6 -9.36 8.81 -1.08
CA THR A 6 -9.09 10.23 -1.41
C THR A 6 -8.23 10.87 -0.33
N ILE A 7 -8.41 10.45 0.93
CA ILE A 7 -7.61 10.89 2.07
C ILE A 7 -6.25 10.19 2.09
N ALA A 8 -6.17 8.90 1.76
CA ALA A 8 -4.95 8.11 1.80
C ALA A 8 -3.92 8.54 0.74
N ARG A 9 -4.37 8.94 -0.46
CA ARG A 9 -3.51 9.30 -1.59
C ARG A 9 -2.44 10.36 -1.28
N PRO A 10 -2.76 11.56 -0.73
CA PRO A 10 -1.74 12.56 -0.41
C PRO A 10 -0.71 12.06 0.62
N TYR A 11 -1.11 11.24 1.59
CA TYR A 11 -0.18 10.64 2.55
C TYR A 11 0.73 9.61 1.92
N ALA A 12 0.19 8.72 1.07
CA ALA A 12 0.97 7.73 0.36
C ALA A 12 2.00 8.39 -0.58
N GLU A 13 1.60 9.43 -1.31
CA GLU A 13 2.53 10.20 -2.14
C GLU A 13 3.61 10.91 -1.33
N ALA A 14 3.26 11.53 -0.20
CA ALA A 14 4.23 12.19 0.67
C ALA A 14 5.24 11.19 1.25
N ALA A 15 4.76 10.06 1.77
CA ALA A 15 5.61 8.97 2.26
C ALA A 15 6.52 8.42 1.16
N PHE A 16 5.98 8.20 -0.05
CA PHE A 16 6.75 7.74 -1.20
C PHE A 16 7.84 8.74 -1.62
N ARG A 17 7.53 10.05 -1.67
CA ARG A 17 8.52 11.09 -1.98
C ARG A 17 9.65 11.12 -0.96
N LEU A 18 9.31 10.99 0.33
CA LEU A 18 10.29 10.95 1.42
C LEU A 18 11.18 9.70 1.32
N ALA A 19 10.56 8.54 1.14
CA ALA A 19 11.26 7.27 0.97
C ALA A 19 12.17 7.26 -0.26
N LYS A 20 11.74 7.87 -1.36
CA LYS A 20 12.53 8.02 -2.57
C LYS A 20 13.71 8.98 -2.38
N ALA A 21 13.52 10.08 -1.65
CA ALA A 21 14.59 11.04 -1.37
C ALA A 21 15.70 10.43 -0.50
N GLY A 22 15.34 9.51 0.41
CA GLY A 22 16.27 8.80 1.28
C GLY A 22 16.77 7.46 0.74
N ASP A 23 16.34 7.01 -0.45
CA ASP A 23 16.55 5.65 -0.97
C ASP A 23 16.12 4.53 0.01
N THR A 24 15.12 4.82 0.85
CA THR A 24 14.61 3.93 1.91
C THR A 24 13.28 3.28 1.54
N LEU A 25 12.96 3.16 0.25
CA LEU A 25 11.71 2.59 -0.28
C LEU A 25 11.37 1.21 0.31
N SER A 26 12.35 0.32 0.43
CA SER A 26 12.17 -1.02 1.00
C SER A 26 11.89 -0.99 2.50
N ALA A 27 12.57 -0.11 3.24
CA ALA A 27 12.34 0.09 4.66
C ALA A 27 10.93 0.66 4.91
N TRP A 28 10.53 1.66 4.12
CA TRP A 28 9.19 2.25 4.19
C TRP A 28 8.07 1.26 3.87
N SER A 29 8.25 0.45 2.82
CA SER A 29 7.35 -0.65 2.47
C SER A 29 7.17 -1.61 3.67
N SER A 30 8.26 -2.03 4.31
CA SER A 30 8.21 -2.91 5.48
C SER A 30 7.54 -2.26 6.69
N MET A 31 7.81 -0.98 6.94
CA MET A 31 7.18 -0.21 8.02
C MET A 31 5.67 -0.05 7.80
N LEU A 32 5.25 0.31 6.58
CA LEU A 32 3.83 0.46 6.22
C LEU A 32 3.10 -0.88 6.26
N GLN A 33 3.73 -1.98 5.85
CA GLN A 33 3.20 -3.32 5.98
C GLN A 33 2.87 -3.66 7.44
N PHE A 34 3.83 -3.41 8.34
CA PHE A 34 3.69 -3.73 9.77
C PHE A 34 2.61 -2.89 10.43
N THR A 35 2.62 -1.58 10.17
CA THR A 35 1.64 -0.63 10.73
C THR A 35 0.23 -0.86 10.17
N ALA A 36 0.09 -1.26 8.91
CA ALA A 36 -1.20 -1.64 8.33
C ALA A 36 -1.80 -2.88 9.01
N VAL A 37 -0.98 -3.88 9.36
CA VAL A 37 -1.44 -5.05 10.12
C VAL A 37 -1.96 -4.63 11.49
N ILE A 38 -1.24 -3.75 12.18
CA ILE A 38 -1.65 -3.22 13.49
C ILE A 38 -2.97 -2.44 13.38
N ALA A 39 -3.14 -1.63 12.33
CA ALA A 39 -4.37 -0.86 12.11
C ALA A 39 -5.61 -1.73 11.85
N VAL A 40 -5.43 -2.97 11.39
CA VAL A 40 -6.52 -3.94 11.16
C VAL A 40 -6.80 -4.78 12.40
N ASP A 41 -5.91 -4.79 13.40
CA ASP A 41 -6.12 -5.52 14.65
C ASP A 41 -7.39 -5.05 15.36
N LYS A 42 -8.17 -6.01 15.89
CA LYS A 42 -9.46 -5.72 16.55
C LYS A 42 -9.30 -4.81 17.76
N HIS A 43 -8.24 -4.98 18.56
CA HIS A 43 -8.01 -4.15 19.74
C HIS A 43 -7.73 -2.70 19.34
N ILE A 44 -6.91 -2.51 18.30
CA ILE A 44 -6.59 -1.18 17.78
C ILE A 44 -7.82 -0.53 17.17
N ARG A 45 -8.62 -1.26 16.39
CA ARG A 45 -9.89 -0.74 15.85
C ARG A 45 -10.87 -0.33 16.95
N THR A 46 -10.98 -1.10 18.02
CA THR A 46 -11.82 -0.72 19.18
C THR A 46 -11.30 0.54 19.86
N LEU A 47 -9.98 0.70 20.00
CA LEU A 47 -9.38 1.90 20.56
C LEU A 47 -9.54 3.13 19.66
N LEU A 48 -9.43 2.96 18.34
CA LEU A 48 -9.64 4.03 17.36
C LEU A 48 -11.09 4.53 17.33
N GLY A 49 -12.05 3.63 17.50
CA GLY A 49 -13.47 3.96 17.61
C GLY A 49 -13.88 4.49 18.99
N ASN A 50 -12.99 4.48 19.99
CA ASN A 50 -13.32 4.92 21.34
C ASN A 50 -12.96 6.41 21.55
N PRO A 51 -13.95 7.32 21.71
CA PRO A 51 -13.70 8.74 21.92
C PRO A 51 -13.06 9.08 23.28
N GLU A 52 -13.06 8.16 24.26
CA GLU A 52 -12.40 8.37 25.56
C GLU A 52 -10.86 8.23 25.47
N VAL A 53 -10.34 7.59 24.41
CA VAL A 53 -8.90 7.41 24.26
C VAL A 53 -8.30 8.64 23.60
N SER A 54 -7.43 9.34 24.34
CA SER A 54 -6.71 10.49 23.82
C SER A 54 -5.79 10.08 22.66
N THR A 55 -5.73 10.88 21.61
CA THR A 55 -4.82 10.68 20.46
C THR A 55 -3.37 10.49 20.91
N LYS A 56 -2.94 11.22 21.93
CA LYS A 56 -1.59 11.06 22.52
C LYS A 56 -1.32 9.64 23.03
N ARG A 57 -2.28 9.03 23.73
CA ARG A 57 -2.13 7.69 24.29
C ARG A 57 -2.20 6.59 23.24
N LEU A 58 -3.03 6.79 22.21
CA LEU A 58 -3.05 5.94 21.01
C LEU A 58 -1.70 5.98 20.28
N GLY A 59 -1.12 7.18 20.12
CA GLY A 59 0.19 7.36 19.50
C GLY A 59 1.29 6.66 20.27
N GLU A 60 1.35 6.86 21.59
CA GLU A 60 2.31 6.17 22.47
C GLU A 60 2.16 4.64 22.37
N LEU A 61 0.94 4.12 22.41
CA LEU A 61 0.68 2.67 22.28
C LEU A 61 1.15 2.13 20.92
N LEU A 62 0.83 2.81 19.82
CA LEU A 62 1.25 2.39 18.48
C LEU A 62 2.77 2.43 18.32
N LEU A 63 3.43 3.45 18.89
CA LEU A 63 4.88 3.55 18.92
C LEU A 63 5.52 2.46 19.77
N ASP A 64 4.90 2.08 20.88
CA ASP A 64 5.37 1.01 21.76
C ASP A 64 5.24 -0.38 21.09
N ILE A 65 4.12 -0.64 20.42
CA ILE A 65 3.90 -1.87 19.64
C ILE A 65 4.89 -1.96 18.47
N CYS A 66 5.17 -0.83 17.81
CA CYS A 66 6.11 -0.80 16.70
C CYS A 66 7.57 -0.79 17.14
N GLY A 67 7.87 -0.36 18.37
CA GLY A 67 9.19 -0.34 18.96
C GLY A 67 10.25 0.22 18.01
N ASP A 68 11.33 -0.55 17.83
CA ASP A 68 12.49 -0.19 17.00
C ASP A 68 12.33 -0.52 15.51
N LYS A 69 11.16 -1.04 15.09
CA LYS A 69 10.91 -1.30 13.66
C LYS A 69 10.59 -0.03 12.87
N LEU A 70 10.39 1.12 13.55
CA LEU A 70 10.14 2.41 12.92
C LEU A 70 11.35 3.33 13.00
N ASN A 71 11.74 3.85 11.85
CA ASN A 71 12.66 4.99 11.75
C ASN A 71 11.98 6.27 12.28
N ASN A 72 12.77 7.31 12.57
CA ASN A 72 12.26 8.61 13.04
C ASN A 72 11.15 9.18 12.14
N GLU A 73 11.28 9.00 10.83
CA GLU A 73 10.29 9.46 9.85
C GLU A 73 8.98 8.67 9.92
N GLY A 74 9.08 7.33 10.12
CA GLY A 74 7.92 6.46 10.32
C GLY A 74 7.19 6.76 11.64
N ARG A 75 7.94 7.07 12.71
CA ARG A 75 7.37 7.52 13.99
C ARG A 75 6.58 8.81 13.83
N ASN A 76 7.15 9.80 13.16
CA ASN A 76 6.47 11.07 12.87
C ASN A 76 5.22 10.86 12.00
N PHE A 77 5.29 9.94 11.03
CA PHE A 77 4.15 9.62 10.18
C PHE A 77 2.98 9.01 10.96
N ILE A 78 3.26 8.07 11.86
CA ILE A 78 2.22 7.49 12.72
C ILE A 78 1.62 8.54 13.65
N LEU A 79 2.45 9.36 14.30
CA LEU A 79 1.97 10.44 15.17
C LEU A 79 1.03 11.37 14.41
N LEU A 80 1.40 11.77 13.20
CA LEU A 80 0.58 12.63 12.36
C LEU A 80 -0.74 11.97 11.96
N LEU A 81 -0.74 10.68 11.63
CA LEU A 81 -1.97 9.94 11.32
C LEU A 81 -2.88 9.82 12.55
N VAL A 82 -2.31 9.62 13.73
CA VAL A 82 -3.06 9.52 15.00
C VAL A 82 -3.67 10.87 15.38
N GLU A 83 -2.91 11.97 15.27
CA GLU A 83 -3.40 13.33 15.51
C GLU A 83 -4.56 13.68 14.57
N ASN A 84 -4.48 13.27 13.31
CA ASN A 84 -5.55 13.48 12.34
C ASN A 84 -6.70 12.48 12.46
N LYS A 85 -6.65 11.51 13.40
CA LYS A 85 -7.61 10.38 13.53
C LYS A 85 -7.78 9.59 12.23
N ARG A 86 -6.69 9.44 11.46
CA ARG A 86 -6.64 8.80 10.14
C ARG A 86 -5.91 7.46 10.16
N VAL A 87 -5.84 6.81 11.31
CA VAL A 87 -5.17 5.50 11.43
C VAL A 87 -5.95 4.41 10.69
N GLU A 88 -7.26 4.57 10.49
CA GLU A 88 -8.08 3.59 9.76
C GLU A 88 -7.72 3.49 8.28
N VAL A 89 -7.11 4.53 7.69
CA VAL A 89 -6.73 4.55 6.27
C VAL A 89 -5.30 4.02 6.01
N LEU A 90 -4.59 3.59 7.06
CA LEU A 90 -3.24 3.00 6.93
C LEU A 90 -3.15 1.83 5.95
N PRO A 91 -4.11 0.89 5.92
CA PRO A 91 -4.10 -0.20 4.94
C PRO A 91 -4.15 0.33 3.50
N GLU A 92 -4.95 1.36 3.24
CA GLU A 92 -5.04 1.97 1.91
C GLU A 92 -3.79 2.77 1.55
N ILE A 93 -3.18 3.46 2.53
CA ILE A 93 -1.89 4.12 2.35
C ILE A 93 -0.82 3.11 1.95
N ARG A 94 -0.77 1.95 2.63
CA ARG A 94 0.15 0.86 2.32
C ARG A 94 -0.05 0.34 0.90
N ASP A 95 -1.29 0.09 0.49
CA ASP A 95 -1.59 -0.39 -0.86
C ASP A 95 -1.19 0.64 -1.94
N LEU A 96 -1.48 1.92 -1.71
CA LEU A 96 -1.07 3.00 -2.61
C LEU A 96 0.45 3.18 -2.66
N PHE A 97 1.14 3.02 -1.53
CA PHE A 97 2.59 3.09 -1.48
C PHE A 97 3.23 1.94 -2.27
N GLU A 98 2.75 0.71 -2.11
CA GLU A 98 3.21 -0.44 -2.90
C GLU A 98 2.97 -0.23 -4.39
N GLN A 99 1.81 0.33 -4.78
CA GLN A 99 1.55 0.69 -6.16
C GLN A 99 2.55 1.73 -6.69
N LEU A 100 2.86 2.77 -5.91
CA LEU A 100 3.84 3.81 -6.29
C LEU A 100 5.26 3.23 -6.38
N LYS A 101 5.63 2.35 -5.45
CA LYS A 101 6.89 1.62 -5.46
C LYS A 101 7.02 0.73 -6.68
N ALA A 102 6.01 -0.09 -6.98
CA ALA A 102 5.97 -0.94 -8.16
C ALA A 102 6.06 -0.10 -9.45
N GLN A 103 5.33 1.01 -9.53
CA GLN A 103 5.43 1.96 -10.64
C GLN A 103 6.84 2.55 -10.78
N HIS A 104 7.54 2.80 -9.67
CA HIS A 104 8.89 3.34 -9.65
C HIS A 104 9.96 2.33 -10.02
N GLU A 105 9.86 1.11 -9.46
CA GLU A 105 10.70 -0.05 -9.82
C GLU A 105 10.41 -0.52 -11.26
N GLY A 106 9.35 0.01 -11.87
CA GLY A 106 8.97 -0.26 -13.23
C GLY A 106 8.37 -1.65 -13.39
N VAL A 107 7.75 -2.20 -12.34
CA VAL A 107 6.94 -3.41 -12.38
C VAL A 107 5.47 -2.99 -12.45
N LEU A 108 4.91 -3.05 -13.66
CA LEU A 108 3.49 -2.82 -13.89
C LEU A 108 2.75 -4.15 -13.78
N GLU A 109 1.94 -4.31 -12.74
CA GLU A 109 1.07 -5.48 -12.60
C GLU A 109 -0.10 -5.37 -13.58
N ALA A 110 -0.07 -6.14 -14.66
CA ALA A 110 -1.16 -6.21 -15.64
C ALA A 110 -2.11 -7.35 -15.25
N LYS A 111 -3.30 -7.01 -14.75
CA LYS A 111 -4.38 -7.98 -14.55
C LYS A 111 -5.05 -8.24 -15.89
N ILE A 112 -4.79 -9.41 -16.47
CA ILE A 112 -5.42 -9.84 -17.73
C ILE A 112 -6.58 -10.76 -17.37
N ALA A 113 -7.81 -10.28 -17.55
CA ALA A 113 -9.00 -11.11 -17.43
C ALA A 113 -9.25 -11.79 -18.79
N SER A 114 -9.18 -13.12 -18.85
CA SER A 114 -9.43 -13.90 -20.06
C SER A 114 -10.45 -15.01 -19.77
N ALA A 115 -11.38 -15.25 -20.69
CA ALA A 115 -12.34 -16.35 -20.61
C ALA A 115 -11.70 -17.73 -20.83
N PHE A 116 -10.51 -17.76 -21.46
CA PHE A 116 -9.76 -18.98 -21.75
C PHE A 116 -8.35 -18.91 -21.12
N ALA A 117 -7.82 -20.06 -20.70
CA ALA A 117 -6.44 -20.18 -20.27
C ALA A 117 -5.51 -19.80 -21.43
N MET A 118 -4.86 -18.64 -21.35
CA MET A 118 -3.87 -18.23 -22.34
C MET A 118 -2.65 -19.13 -22.26
N THR A 119 -2.11 -19.51 -23.42
CA THR A 119 -0.84 -20.23 -23.53
C THR A 119 0.32 -19.29 -23.21
N ASP A 120 1.38 -19.79 -22.57
CA ASP A 120 2.59 -19.01 -22.21
C ASP A 120 3.17 -18.17 -23.36
N VAL A 121 3.00 -18.62 -24.60
CA VAL A 121 3.45 -17.93 -25.81
C VAL A 121 2.68 -16.62 -26.03
N GLN A 122 1.35 -16.65 -25.93
CA GLN A 122 0.52 -15.44 -26.09
C GLN A 122 0.72 -14.47 -24.93
N LEU A 123 0.93 -15.00 -23.73
CA LEU A 123 1.17 -14.21 -22.53
C LEU A 123 2.50 -13.45 -22.65
N LYS A 124 3.56 -14.12 -23.15
CA LYS A 124 4.85 -13.48 -23.43
C LYS A 124 4.79 -12.43 -24.53
N ASP A 125 4.07 -12.67 -25.63
CA ASP A 125 3.91 -11.66 -26.68
C ASP A 125 3.13 -10.43 -26.19
N LEU A 126 2.09 -10.65 -25.39
CA LEU A 126 1.31 -9.55 -24.80
C LEU A 126 2.15 -8.76 -23.80
N VAL A 127 2.91 -9.45 -22.94
CA VAL A 127 3.85 -8.83 -22.01
C VAL A 127 4.91 -8.04 -22.78
N ALA A 128 5.54 -8.61 -23.82
CA ALA A 128 6.55 -7.91 -24.63
C ALA A 128 5.99 -6.66 -25.34
N GLY A 129 4.75 -6.74 -25.85
CA GLY A 129 4.06 -5.60 -26.46
C GLY A 129 3.73 -4.51 -25.45
N LEU A 130 3.29 -4.89 -24.25
CA LEU A 130 3.02 -3.95 -23.18
C LEU A 130 4.35 -3.37 -22.62
N GLU A 131 5.40 -4.17 -22.45
CA GLU A 131 6.73 -3.72 -22.00
C GLU A 131 7.33 -2.72 -22.99
N SER A 132 7.16 -2.95 -24.30
CA SER A 132 7.58 -2.02 -25.35
C SER A 132 6.79 -0.71 -25.33
N LYS A 133 5.48 -0.77 -25.07
CA LYS A 133 4.59 0.41 -25.04
C LYS A 133 4.73 1.23 -23.77
N PHE A 134 4.99 0.58 -22.63
CA PHE A 134 5.13 1.22 -21.32
C PHE A 134 6.59 1.41 -20.88
N LYS A 135 7.57 0.89 -21.63
CA LYS A 135 9.02 0.95 -21.35
C LYS A 135 9.40 0.50 -19.92
N ARG A 136 8.65 -0.46 -19.38
CA ARG A 136 8.73 -0.94 -17.99
C ARG A 136 8.52 -2.45 -17.99
N LYS A 137 9.05 -3.15 -17.00
CA LYS A 137 8.81 -4.59 -16.79
C LYS A 137 7.35 -4.83 -16.40
N ILE A 138 6.73 -5.86 -16.95
CA ILE A 138 5.31 -6.13 -16.70
C ILE A 138 5.15 -7.53 -16.11
N GLU A 139 4.64 -7.59 -14.89
CA GLU A 139 4.17 -8.83 -14.29
C GLU A 139 2.69 -9.00 -14.65
N ALA A 140 2.43 -9.90 -15.59
CA ALA A 140 1.08 -10.24 -16.00
C ALA A 140 0.49 -11.29 -15.04
N LYS A 141 -0.52 -10.89 -14.26
CA LYS A 141 -1.39 -11.84 -13.54
C LYS A 141 -2.61 -12.12 -14.39
N VAL A 142 -2.62 -13.29 -15.02
CA VAL A 142 -3.79 -13.79 -15.77
C VAL A 142 -4.80 -14.35 -14.78
N ASN A 143 -5.98 -13.76 -14.75
CA ASN A 143 -7.11 -14.28 -13.98
C ASN A 143 -8.13 -14.84 -14.98
N VAL A 144 -8.31 -16.17 -14.97
CA VAL A 144 -9.26 -16.83 -15.86
C VAL A 144 -10.62 -16.79 -15.19
N SER A 145 -11.50 -15.92 -15.69
CA SER A 145 -12.88 -15.79 -15.23
C SER A 145 -13.80 -16.39 -16.30
N PRO A 146 -14.22 -17.65 -16.16
CA PRO A 146 -15.11 -18.33 -17.12
C PRO A 146 -16.54 -17.75 -17.16
N GLU A 147 -16.82 -16.71 -16.37
CA GLU A 147 -18.09 -15.96 -16.37
C GLU A 147 -18.14 -14.87 -17.45
N LEU A 148 -17.01 -14.54 -18.09
CA LEU A 148 -16.97 -13.68 -19.27
C LEU A 148 -17.47 -14.48 -20.48
N ILE A 149 -18.72 -14.24 -20.87
CA ILE A 149 -19.28 -14.75 -22.11
C ILE A 149 -18.58 -14.04 -23.27
N GLY A 150 -17.58 -14.72 -23.85
CA GLY A 150 -17.08 -14.53 -25.23
C GLY A 150 -16.38 -13.22 -25.52
#